data_AF-A0A1G8I4F0-F1
#
_entry.id   AF-A0A1G8I4F0-F1
#
_cell.length_a   1.000
_cell.length_b   1.000
_cell.length_c   1.000
_cell.angle_alpha   90.00
_cell.angle_beta   90.00
_cell.angle_gamma   90.00
#
_symmetry.space_group_name_H-M   'P 1'
#
loop_
_entity.id
_entity.type
_entity.pdbx_description
1 polymer ?
#
loop_
_entity_poly.entity_id
_entity_poly.type
_entity_poly.pdbx_seq_one_letter_code
_entity_poly.pdbx_strand_id
1 'polypeptide(L)'
;MKKIFLYILAGSLCFSACKKDDEVETFVEPDDIAVRNSYDDQAIQKFMDENYLDSQGNIKAFSSTDTIDDNEKKLSELNPVKLSSGVIYIVRSGAQPADTTPPSIEVTLQTDPTANNATQIRTMMRANYYLAAESDGNVSFGSAGTLLNTINGSGSPVTDPMFYYVKNSVLTNTNNSEAAKQRGYYEIEGLQEGLKYFKGYADKADGDAYNLQGIIIVPSRAAFARNTHYNYTGYSLQNNCFVFNFEIYKANIRPEDDK
;
A
#
# COMPACT_ATOMS: atom_id res chain seq x y z
N MET A 1 14.26 63.11 -30.06
CA MET A 1 13.21 63.30 -29.02
C MET A 1 13.17 62.02 -28.19
N LYS A 2 13.79 61.97 -26.99
CA LYS A 2 13.14 61.94 -25.65
C LYS A 2 11.82 61.13 -25.70
N LYS A 3 11.64 60.00 -24.99
CA LYS A 3 11.72 59.85 -23.53
C LYS A 3 12.06 58.41 -23.09
N ILE A 4 12.85 58.34 -22.03
CA ILE A 4 13.14 57.21 -21.14
C ILE A 4 11.86 56.78 -20.40
N PHE A 5 11.68 55.48 -20.20
CA PHE A 5 11.08 54.95 -18.96
C PHE A 5 11.87 53.73 -18.47
N LEU A 6 12.53 53.98 -17.36
CA LEU A 6 13.27 53.10 -16.47
C LEU A 6 12.27 52.61 -15.41
N TYR A 7 12.14 51.31 -15.18
CA TYR A 7 11.57 50.79 -13.94
C TYR A 7 12.40 49.63 -13.42
N ILE A 8 13.44 50.03 -12.67
CA ILE A 8 13.81 49.54 -11.34
C ILE A 8 13.73 48.01 -11.16
N LEU A 9 14.86 47.39 -11.52
CA LEU A 9 15.38 46.21 -10.87
C LEU A 9 15.87 46.63 -9.47
N ALA A 10 15.12 46.29 -8.42
CA ALA A 10 15.60 46.39 -7.04
C ALA A 10 14.85 45.40 -6.14
N GLY A 11 15.62 44.51 -5.53
CA GLY A 11 15.10 43.51 -4.60
C GLY A 11 16.11 42.44 -4.20
N SER A 12 17.40 42.76 -4.17
CA SER A 12 18.38 41.98 -3.41
C SER A 12 18.04 42.08 -1.92
N LEU A 13 17.33 41.07 -1.43
CA LEU A 13 17.29 40.76 0.00
C LEU A 13 18.18 39.55 0.24
N CYS A 14 19.49 39.82 0.36
CA CYS A 14 20.38 38.97 1.12
C CYS A 14 20.00 39.12 2.61
N PHE A 15 19.01 38.36 3.07
CA PHE A 15 18.90 38.04 4.48
C PHE A 15 19.74 36.79 4.75
N SER A 16 21.04 37.00 4.96
CA SER A 16 21.77 36.15 5.91
C SER A 16 21.30 36.53 7.30
N ALA A 17 20.20 35.92 7.76
CA ALA A 17 19.72 36.02 9.12
C ALA A 17 19.65 34.62 9.72
N CYS A 18 20.62 34.34 10.60
CA CYS A 18 20.65 33.26 11.57
C CYS A 18 20.49 31.83 11.02
N LYS A 19 21.64 31.23 10.69
CA LYS A 19 21.87 29.79 10.85
C LYS A 19 21.34 29.31 12.21
N LYS A 20 20.16 28.71 12.21
CA LYS A 20 19.86 27.55 13.05
C LYS A 20 19.98 26.36 12.12
N ASP A 21 20.72 25.35 12.55
CA ASP A 21 21.13 24.16 11.81
C ASP A 21 20.16 23.76 10.68
N ASP A 22 20.71 23.65 9.47
CA ASP A 22 20.03 23.24 8.25
C ASP A 22 19.46 21.81 8.41
N GLU A 23 18.30 21.67 9.03
CA GLU A 23 17.42 20.55 8.72
C GLU A 23 16.88 20.81 7.31
N VAL A 24 17.53 20.22 6.32
CA VAL A 24 16.97 20.10 4.96
C VAL A 24 15.59 19.48 5.13
N GLU A 25 14.52 20.22 4.79
CA GLU A 25 13.18 19.64 4.80
C GLU A 25 13.18 18.43 3.86
N THR A 26 13.04 17.24 4.45
CA THR A 26 13.17 15.96 3.75
C THR A 26 11.96 15.65 2.86
N PHE A 27 10.89 16.45 2.97
CA PHE A 27 9.68 16.33 2.18
C PHE A 27 8.85 17.61 2.22
N VAL A 28 8.53 18.16 1.05
CA VAL A 28 7.55 19.26 0.90
C VAL A 28 6.29 18.70 0.27
N GLU A 29 5.16 18.82 0.96
CA GLU A 29 3.87 18.42 0.40
C GLU A 29 3.42 19.41 -0.68
N PRO A 30 3.16 18.97 -1.93
CA PRO A 30 2.59 19.84 -2.95
C PRO A 30 1.22 20.34 -2.52
N ASP A 31 0.95 21.63 -2.71
CA ASP A 31 -0.37 22.20 -2.41
C ASP A 31 -1.49 21.48 -3.19
N ASP A 32 -1.23 21.21 -4.49
CA ASP A 32 -2.16 20.56 -5.40
C ASP A 32 -2.18 19.03 -5.24
N ILE A 33 -3.37 18.50 -4.94
CA ILE A 33 -3.61 17.06 -4.82
C ILE A 33 -3.38 16.31 -6.13
N ALA A 34 -3.56 16.95 -7.29
CA ALA A 34 -3.30 16.34 -8.58
C ALA A 34 -1.81 16.07 -8.79
N VAL A 35 -0.93 16.94 -8.29
CA VAL A 35 0.52 16.73 -8.30
C VAL A 35 0.89 15.54 -7.40
N ARG A 36 0.33 15.47 -6.19
CA ARG A 36 0.52 14.30 -5.30
C ARG A 36 0.10 12.99 -5.97
N ASN A 37 -1.08 12.97 -6.59
CA ASN A 37 -1.58 11.79 -7.30
C ASN A 37 -0.69 11.40 -8.49
N SER A 38 -0.13 12.39 -9.19
CA SER A 38 0.83 12.15 -10.27
C SER A 38 2.13 11.55 -9.74
N TYR A 39 2.60 11.98 -8.58
CA TYR A 39 3.80 11.40 -7.97
C TYR A 39 3.60 9.95 -7.56
N ASP A 40 2.46 9.64 -6.94
CA ASP A 40 2.10 8.25 -6.62
C ASP A 40 2.11 7.38 -7.87
N ASP A 41 1.45 7.82 -8.94
CA ASP A 41 1.33 7.05 -10.18
C ASP A 41 2.70 6.80 -10.84
N GLN A 42 3.58 7.82 -10.86
CA GLN A 42 4.94 7.69 -11.40
C GLN A 42 5.81 6.75 -10.55
N ALA A 43 5.78 6.91 -9.23
CA ALA A 43 6.54 6.08 -8.31
C ALA A 43 6.08 4.62 -8.33
N ILE A 44 4.77 4.37 -8.44
CA ILE A 44 4.21 3.02 -8.59
C ILE A 44 4.67 2.38 -9.89
N GLN A 45 4.62 3.10 -11.01
CA GLN A 45 5.09 2.58 -12.29
C GLN A 45 6.58 2.20 -12.22
N LYS A 46 7.41 3.09 -11.66
CA LYS A 46 8.83 2.83 -11.46
C LYS A 46 9.07 1.62 -10.56
N PHE A 47 8.36 1.51 -9.44
CA PHE A 47 8.42 0.35 -8.55
C PHE A 47 8.09 -0.95 -9.30
N MET A 48 7.07 -0.94 -10.16
CA MET A 48 6.71 -2.12 -10.95
C MET A 48 7.77 -2.49 -12.00
N ASP A 49 8.47 -1.51 -12.55
CA ASP A 49 9.53 -1.72 -13.56
C ASP A 49 10.88 -2.15 -12.96
N GLU A 50 11.11 -1.84 -11.68
CA GLU A 50 12.36 -2.12 -10.94
C GLU A 50 12.28 -3.34 -10.01
N ASN A 51 11.13 -4.00 -9.96
CA ASN A 51 10.94 -5.18 -9.13
C ASN A 51 10.35 -6.36 -9.92
N TYR A 52 10.53 -7.56 -9.38
CA TYR A 52 9.98 -8.82 -9.87
C TYR A 52 9.44 -9.68 -8.71
N LEU A 53 8.79 -10.79 -9.04
CA LEU A 53 8.36 -11.80 -8.07
C LEU A 53 9.30 -13.01 -8.12
N ASP A 54 9.85 -13.42 -6.98
CA ASP A 54 10.59 -14.67 -6.89
C ASP A 54 9.67 -15.91 -6.97
N SER A 55 10.28 -17.11 -6.90
CA SER A 55 9.56 -18.38 -7.01
C SER A 55 8.54 -18.63 -5.90
N GLN A 56 8.61 -17.93 -4.77
CA GLN A 56 7.59 -17.97 -3.70
C GLN A 56 6.64 -16.75 -3.75
N GLY A 57 6.81 -15.87 -4.73
CA GLY A 57 6.01 -14.68 -4.93
C GLY A 57 6.42 -13.51 -4.04
N ASN A 58 7.64 -13.50 -3.48
CA ASN A 58 8.16 -12.32 -2.79
C ASN A 58 8.55 -11.26 -3.81
N ILE A 59 8.27 -10.00 -3.51
CA ILE A 59 8.80 -8.87 -4.27
C ILE A 59 10.31 -8.73 -4.02
N LYS A 60 11.08 -8.64 -5.11
CA LYS A 60 12.53 -8.42 -5.13
C LYS A 60 12.85 -7.28 -6.10
N ALA A 61 13.82 -6.44 -5.75
CA ALA A 61 14.37 -5.46 -6.67
C ALA A 61 15.35 -6.15 -7.62
N PHE A 62 15.38 -5.72 -8.88
CA PHE A 62 16.43 -6.17 -9.80
C PHE A 62 17.81 -5.71 -9.33
N SER A 63 18.79 -6.58 -9.47
CA SER A 63 20.18 -6.29 -9.20
C SER A 63 20.83 -5.65 -10.42
N SER A 64 21.61 -4.58 -10.23
CA SER A 64 22.46 -4.04 -11.29
C SER A 64 23.82 -4.76 -11.39
N THR A 65 24.10 -5.71 -10.49
CA THR A 65 25.42 -6.35 -10.34
C THR A 65 25.37 -7.87 -10.36
N ASP A 66 24.18 -8.46 -10.26
CA ASP A 66 23.94 -9.90 -10.29
C ASP A 66 23.03 -10.18 -11.48
N THR A 67 23.32 -11.23 -12.24
CA THR A 67 22.57 -11.61 -13.45
C THR A 67 21.54 -12.71 -13.18
N ILE A 68 21.41 -13.16 -11.92
CA ILE A 68 20.45 -14.22 -11.54
C ILE A 68 19.01 -13.84 -11.88
N ASP A 69 18.68 -12.55 -11.79
CA ASP A 69 17.34 -12.01 -12.02
C ASP A 69 17.15 -11.41 -13.43
N ASP A 70 18.15 -11.41 -14.30
CA ASP A 70 18.08 -10.84 -15.66
C ASP A 70 16.97 -11.45 -16.54
N ASN A 71 16.51 -12.65 -16.20
CA ASN A 71 15.45 -13.36 -16.93
C ASN A 71 14.08 -13.28 -16.24
N GLU A 72 14.01 -12.64 -15.07
CA GLU A 72 12.77 -12.47 -14.33
C GLU A 72 11.92 -11.38 -14.97
N LYS A 73 10.60 -11.59 -14.93
CA LYS A 73 9.67 -10.60 -15.46
C LYS A 73 9.44 -9.49 -14.47
N LYS A 74 9.44 -8.25 -14.96
CA LYS A 74 9.07 -7.08 -14.16
C LYS A 74 7.63 -7.22 -13.69
N LEU A 75 7.28 -6.62 -12.56
CA LEU A 75 5.89 -6.60 -12.11
C LEU A 75 4.96 -5.97 -13.16
N SER A 76 5.45 -4.97 -13.90
CA SER A 76 4.72 -4.33 -15.00
C SER A 76 4.41 -5.27 -16.18
N GLU A 77 5.13 -6.39 -16.29
CA GLU A 77 4.97 -7.41 -17.33
C GLU A 77 4.10 -8.60 -16.87
N LEU A 78 3.63 -8.60 -15.62
CA LEU A 78 2.81 -9.67 -15.03
C LEU A 78 1.30 -9.43 -15.18
N ASN A 79 0.88 -8.75 -16.25
CA ASN A 79 -0.51 -8.36 -16.52
C ASN A 79 -1.17 -7.58 -15.37
N PRO A 80 -0.56 -6.48 -14.89
CA PRO A 80 -1.18 -5.64 -13.85
C PRO A 80 -2.52 -5.06 -14.33
N VAL A 81 -3.51 -4.99 -13.43
CA VAL A 81 -4.79 -4.35 -13.68
C VAL A 81 -4.95 -3.13 -12.78
N LYS A 82 -5.09 -1.95 -13.40
CA LYS A 82 -5.34 -0.68 -12.70
C LYS A 82 -6.84 -0.39 -12.64
N LEU A 83 -7.36 -0.19 -11.44
CA LEU A 83 -8.75 0.18 -11.15
C LEU A 83 -8.96 1.69 -11.27
N SER A 84 -10.21 2.14 -11.27
CA SER A 84 -10.56 3.57 -11.38
C SER A 84 -10.08 4.40 -10.19
N SER A 85 -9.98 3.79 -9.00
CA SER A 85 -9.36 4.40 -7.82
C SER A 85 -7.85 4.62 -7.97
N GLY A 86 -7.23 3.92 -8.92
CA GLY A 86 -5.79 3.84 -9.11
C GLY A 86 -5.13 2.65 -8.42
N VAL A 87 -5.87 1.86 -7.64
CA VAL A 87 -5.38 0.58 -7.09
C VAL A 87 -4.94 -0.31 -8.25
N ILE A 88 -3.78 -0.94 -8.08
CA ILE A 88 -3.27 -1.92 -9.04
C ILE A 88 -3.19 -3.26 -8.35
N TYR A 89 -3.68 -4.31 -9.00
CA TYR A 89 -3.46 -5.68 -8.53
C TYR A 89 -2.78 -6.53 -9.59
N ILE A 90 -2.00 -7.50 -9.11
CA ILE A 90 -1.32 -8.51 -9.91
C ILE A 90 -1.64 -9.85 -9.29
N VAL A 91 -2.44 -10.66 -10.01
CA VAL A 91 -2.72 -12.04 -9.61
C VAL A 91 -1.59 -12.94 -10.13
N ARG A 92 -0.88 -13.60 -9.23
CA ARG A 92 0.18 -14.52 -9.62
C ARG A 92 -0.42 -15.84 -10.10
N SER A 93 -0.12 -16.18 -11.36
CA SER A 93 -0.49 -17.47 -11.95
C SER A 93 0.24 -18.62 -11.27
N GLY A 94 -0.45 -19.74 -11.03
CA GLY A 94 0.14 -20.92 -10.37
C GLY A 94 0.19 -20.82 -8.85
N ALA A 95 -0.39 -19.77 -8.26
CA ALA A 95 -0.37 -19.52 -6.82
C ALA A 95 -1.78 -19.33 -6.23
N GLN A 96 -2.85 -19.51 -7.01
CA GLN A 96 -4.21 -19.47 -6.50
C GLN A 96 -4.61 -20.83 -5.90
N PRO A 97 -5.64 -20.90 -5.03
CA PRO A 97 -6.07 -22.16 -4.44
C PRO A 97 -6.43 -23.24 -5.47
N ALA A 98 -7.02 -22.85 -6.61
CA ALA A 98 -7.34 -23.74 -7.71
C ALA A 98 -6.10 -24.27 -8.46
N ASP A 99 -4.96 -23.59 -8.34
CA ASP A 99 -3.70 -23.95 -9.01
C ASP A 99 -2.87 -24.97 -8.18
N THR A 100 -3.24 -25.24 -6.93
CA THR A 100 -2.49 -26.19 -6.09
C THR A 100 -2.63 -27.62 -6.59
N THR A 101 -1.72 -28.51 -6.20
CA THR A 101 -1.79 -29.93 -6.54
C THR A 101 -1.78 -30.78 -5.26
N PRO A 102 -2.91 -31.41 -4.87
CA PRO A 102 -4.24 -31.29 -5.49
C PRO A 102 -4.86 -29.88 -5.32
N PRO A 103 -5.86 -29.49 -6.15
CA PRO A 103 -6.54 -28.20 -6.01
C PRO A 103 -7.21 -28.07 -4.64
N SER A 104 -7.07 -26.89 -4.04
CA SER A 104 -7.70 -26.55 -2.76
C SER A 104 -9.08 -25.94 -2.99
N ILE A 105 -9.95 -25.98 -1.97
CA ILE A 105 -11.25 -25.32 -2.03
C ILE A 105 -11.03 -23.79 -1.99
N GLU A 106 -11.47 -23.11 -3.05
CA GLU A 106 -11.42 -21.66 -3.13
C GLU A 106 -12.65 -21.00 -2.50
N VAL A 107 -12.45 -19.82 -1.91
CA VAL A 107 -13.48 -18.99 -1.33
C VAL A 107 -13.45 -17.63 -2.00
N THR A 108 -14.61 -17.19 -2.50
CA THR A 108 -14.78 -15.82 -3.00
C THR A 108 -14.95 -14.87 -1.83
N LEU A 109 -14.19 -13.78 -1.83
CA LEU A 109 -14.22 -12.81 -0.75
C LEU A 109 -15.36 -11.81 -0.94
N GLN A 110 -16.16 -11.63 0.11
CA GLN A 110 -17.04 -10.47 0.27
C GLN A 110 -16.31 -9.45 1.15
N THR A 111 -15.70 -8.44 0.54
CA THR A 111 -14.89 -7.45 1.27
C THR A 111 -15.69 -6.24 1.75
N ASP A 112 -16.97 -6.11 1.38
CA ASP A 112 -17.85 -5.07 1.92
C ASP A 112 -18.05 -5.31 3.44
N PRO A 113 -17.59 -4.40 4.31
CA PRO A 113 -17.68 -4.57 5.75
C PRO A 113 -19.11 -4.55 6.29
N THR A 114 -20.08 -4.08 5.50
CA THR A 114 -21.50 -3.97 5.87
C THR A 114 -22.33 -5.17 5.42
N ALA A 115 -21.76 -6.06 4.60
CA ALA A 115 -22.47 -7.22 4.10
C ALA A 115 -22.69 -8.29 5.19
N ASN A 116 -23.88 -8.87 5.24
CA ASN A 116 -24.20 -9.94 6.20
C ASN A 116 -23.30 -11.18 6.07
N ASN A 117 -22.77 -11.41 4.86
CA ASN A 117 -21.83 -12.48 4.53
C ASN A 117 -20.39 -11.98 4.32
N ALA A 118 -20.03 -10.82 4.89
CA ALA A 118 -18.68 -10.29 4.82
C ALA A 118 -17.65 -11.32 5.29
N THR A 119 -16.53 -11.40 4.57
CA THR A 119 -15.53 -12.45 4.76
C THR A 119 -14.48 -12.01 5.75
N GLN A 120 -14.27 -12.80 6.81
CA GLN A 120 -13.07 -12.73 7.62
C GLN A 120 -11.94 -13.46 6.90
N ILE A 121 -10.77 -12.82 6.84
CA ILE A 121 -9.58 -13.39 6.22
C ILE A 121 -8.49 -13.64 7.26
N ARG A 122 -7.71 -14.69 6.99
CA ARG A 122 -6.47 -14.98 7.69
C ARG A 122 -5.36 -15.01 6.67
N THR A 123 -4.40 -14.11 6.84
CA THR A 123 -3.51 -13.74 5.74
C THR A 123 -2.07 -13.73 6.19
N MET A 124 -1.22 -14.44 5.45
CA MET A 124 0.22 -14.28 5.50
C MET A 124 0.59 -13.11 4.58
N MET A 125 1.27 -12.07 5.08
CA MET A 125 1.58 -10.90 4.28
C MET A 125 2.87 -10.16 4.66
N ARG A 126 3.41 -9.48 3.65
CA ARG A 126 4.31 -8.34 3.79
C ARG A 126 3.59 -7.10 3.26
N ALA A 127 3.33 -6.15 4.15
CA ALA A 127 2.70 -4.88 3.87
C ALA A 127 3.70 -3.76 4.17
N ASN A 128 4.11 -3.06 3.13
CA ASN A 128 5.02 -1.91 3.23
C ASN A 128 4.29 -0.63 2.82
N TYR A 129 4.73 0.49 3.37
CA TYR A 129 4.30 1.81 2.96
C TYR A 129 5.47 2.61 2.40
N TYR A 130 5.18 3.50 1.47
CA TYR A 130 6.16 4.27 0.73
C TYR A 130 5.65 5.69 0.52
N LEU A 131 6.55 6.66 0.69
CA LEU A 131 6.28 8.03 0.29
C LEU A 131 6.85 8.25 -1.11
N ALA A 132 6.00 8.69 -2.05
CA ALA A 132 6.47 9.14 -3.35
C ALA A 132 7.11 10.53 -3.22
N ALA A 133 8.34 10.65 -3.69
CA ALA A 133 9.11 11.88 -3.65
C ALA A 133 9.74 12.16 -5.02
N GLU A 134 9.89 13.44 -5.33
CA GLU A 134 10.60 13.92 -6.50
C GLU A 134 12.00 14.36 -6.07
N SER A 135 13.02 13.92 -6.80
CA SER A 135 14.40 14.37 -6.63
C SER A 135 15.07 14.42 -8.00
N ASP A 136 15.62 15.57 -8.35
CA ASP A 136 16.37 15.79 -9.60
C ASP A 136 15.62 15.39 -10.89
N GLY A 137 14.32 15.64 -10.92
CA GLY A 137 13.41 15.31 -12.02
C GLY A 137 12.96 13.85 -12.05
N ASN A 138 13.30 13.05 -11.04
CA ASN A 138 12.96 11.64 -10.94
C ASN A 138 12.00 11.41 -9.76
N VAL A 139 10.82 10.87 -10.06
CA VAL A 139 9.84 10.51 -9.04
C VAL A 139 9.94 9.02 -8.73
N SER A 140 10.16 8.70 -7.47
CA SER A 140 10.29 7.32 -7.00
C SER A 140 9.72 7.15 -5.59
N PHE A 141 9.57 5.90 -5.18
CA PHE A 141 9.34 5.60 -3.77
C PHE A 141 10.64 5.83 -2.98
N GLY A 142 10.52 6.57 -1.88
CA GLY A 142 11.56 6.64 -0.86
C GLY A 142 11.74 5.32 -0.10
N SER A 143 12.47 5.38 1.01
CA SER A 143 12.67 4.20 1.85
C SER A 143 11.36 3.59 2.33
N ALA A 144 11.25 2.27 2.19
CA ALA A 144 10.08 1.52 2.64
C ALA A 144 9.98 1.56 4.18
N GLY A 145 8.80 1.85 4.68
CA GLY A 145 8.41 1.50 6.04
C GLY A 145 7.60 0.22 6.06
N THR A 146 7.61 -0.49 7.19
CA THR A 146 6.82 -1.72 7.37
C THR A 146 5.53 -1.40 8.12
N LEU A 147 4.39 -1.71 7.49
CA LEU A 147 3.07 -1.69 8.15
C LEU A 147 2.82 -3.02 8.88
N LEU A 148 3.11 -4.15 8.22
CA LEU A 148 3.00 -5.47 8.79
C LEU A 148 3.91 -6.46 8.06
N ASN A 149 4.54 -7.39 8.78
CA ASN A 149 5.31 -8.48 8.19
C ASN A 149 5.12 -9.76 9.01
N THR A 150 4.29 -10.67 8.51
CA THR A 150 4.09 -11.98 9.15
C THR A 150 5.10 -13.01 8.67
N ILE A 151 5.74 -12.81 7.51
CA ILE A 151 6.66 -13.77 6.89
C ILE A 151 8.01 -13.80 7.63
N ASN A 152 8.61 -12.63 7.85
CA ASN A 152 9.89 -12.50 8.56
C ASN A 152 9.71 -12.05 10.03
N GLY A 153 8.46 -11.89 10.47
CA GLY A 153 8.11 -11.47 11.83
C GLY A 153 7.57 -12.63 12.66
N SER A 154 6.25 -12.77 12.71
CA SER A 154 5.57 -13.80 13.52
C SER A 154 5.74 -15.23 13.00
N GLY A 155 5.97 -15.41 11.70
CA GLY A 155 5.90 -16.71 11.04
C GLY A 155 4.48 -17.29 10.98
N SER A 156 3.45 -16.50 11.27
CA SER A 156 2.05 -16.95 11.32
C SER A 156 1.10 -15.93 10.69
N PRO A 157 0.09 -16.38 9.92
CA PRO A 157 -0.94 -15.52 9.36
C PRO A 157 -1.66 -14.66 10.42
N VAL A 158 -2.08 -13.45 10.02
CA VAL A 158 -2.89 -12.57 10.86
C VAL A 158 -4.37 -12.66 10.47
N THR A 159 -5.28 -12.60 11.45
CA THR A 159 -6.72 -12.48 11.20
C THR A 159 -7.13 -11.02 11.15
N ASP A 160 -7.87 -10.63 10.10
CA ASP A 160 -8.47 -9.29 9.91
C ASP A 160 -7.61 -8.16 10.51
N PRO A 161 -6.42 -7.86 9.95
CA PRO A 161 -5.64 -6.73 10.43
C PRO A 161 -6.50 -5.47 10.37
N MET A 162 -6.35 -4.56 11.34
CA MET A 162 -7.29 -3.44 11.51
C MET A 162 -7.33 -2.48 10.30
N PHE A 163 -6.25 -2.43 9.52
CA PHE A 163 -6.20 -1.70 8.25
C PHE A 163 -6.93 -2.38 7.10
N TYR A 164 -7.36 -3.64 7.25
CA TYR A 164 -8.29 -4.33 6.36
C TYR A 164 -9.72 -4.24 6.88
N TYR A 165 -9.93 -4.52 8.17
CA TYR A 165 -11.25 -4.52 8.78
C TYR A 165 -11.16 -4.16 10.25
N VAL A 166 -11.89 -3.12 10.67
CA VAL A 166 -12.03 -2.76 12.08
C VAL A 166 -13.34 -3.31 12.65
N LYS A 167 -13.27 -3.94 13.83
CA LYS A 167 -14.45 -4.48 14.53
C LYS A 167 -15.37 -3.35 15.00
N ASN A 168 -16.68 -3.58 15.01
CA ASN A 168 -17.63 -2.57 15.51
C ASN A 168 -17.43 -2.21 16.98
N SER A 169 -16.95 -3.15 17.81
CA SER A 169 -16.59 -2.87 19.21
C SER A 169 -15.49 -1.83 19.36
N VAL A 170 -14.59 -1.71 18.37
CA VAL A 170 -13.60 -0.64 18.31
C VAL A 170 -14.28 0.67 17.91
N LEU A 171 -15.10 0.67 16.85
CA LEU A 171 -15.78 1.88 16.35
C LEU A 171 -16.74 2.50 17.37
N THR A 172 -17.44 1.66 18.14
CA THR A 172 -18.49 2.06 19.10
C THR A 172 -17.95 2.36 20.49
N ASN A 173 -16.64 2.30 20.70
CA ASN A 173 -16.02 2.65 21.97
C ASN A 173 -16.34 4.10 22.34
N THR A 174 -16.91 4.31 23.53
CA THR A 174 -17.39 5.63 23.99
C THR A 174 -16.27 6.65 24.16
N ASN A 175 -15.01 6.21 24.27
CA ASN A 175 -13.83 7.06 24.41
C ASN A 175 -13.24 7.50 23.06
N ASN A 176 -13.78 7.03 21.93
CA ASN A 176 -13.27 7.39 20.62
C ASN A 176 -13.57 8.85 20.26
N SER A 177 -12.61 9.47 19.57
CA SER A 177 -12.87 10.70 18.82
C SER A 177 -13.87 10.46 17.68
N GLU A 178 -14.44 11.53 17.13
CA GLU A 178 -15.37 11.41 15.99
C GLU A 178 -14.72 10.74 14.77
N ALA A 179 -13.43 10.98 14.51
CA ALA A 179 -12.68 10.29 13.47
C ALA A 179 -12.55 8.78 13.76
N ALA A 180 -12.22 8.40 15.00
CA ALA A 180 -12.09 7.00 15.42
C ALA A 180 -13.42 6.23 15.47
N LYS A 181 -14.56 6.89 15.26
CA LYS A 181 -15.86 6.22 15.05
C LYS A 181 -16.10 5.83 13.59
N GLN A 182 -15.23 6.25 12.66
CA GLN A 182 -15.37 5.99 11.23
C GLN A 182 -14.40 4.88 10.78
N ARG A 183 -14.86 3.98 9.89
CA ARG A 183 -14.03 2.90 9.34
C ARG A 183 -12.80 3.41 8.62
N GLY A 184 -12.93 4.47 7.81
CA GLY A 184 -11.82 5.07 7.06
C GLY A 184 -10.70 5.68 7.91
N TYR A 185 -10.90 5.82 9.24
CA TYR A 185 -9.79 6.14 10.14
C TYR A 185 -8.83 4.95 10.32
N TYR A 186 -9.33 3.73 10.19
CA TYR A 186 -8.55 2.52 10.36
C TYR A 186 -8.24 1.82 9.03
N GLU A 187 -9.29 1.60 8.23
CA GLU A 187 -9.28 0.72 7.06
C GLU A 187 -8.69 1.41 5.81
N ILE A 188 -7.96 0.64 5.01
CA ILE A 188 -7.45 1.04 3.70
C ILE A 188 -8.42 0.51 2.64
N GLU A 189 -9.30 1.38 2.14
CA GLU A 189 -10.35 1.01 1.19
C GLU A 189 -9.80 0.34 -0.08
N GLY A 190 -8.66 0.83 -0.59
CA GLY A 190 -8.01 0.25 -1.77
C GLY A 190 -7.53 -1.19 -1.57
N LEU A 191 -7.23 -1.61 -0.33
CA LEU A 191 -6.94 -3.02 -0.03
C LEU A 191 -8.21 -3.87 -0.14
N GLN A 192 -9.32 -3.40 0.42
CA GLN A 192 -10.62 -4.10 0.30
C GLN A 192 -11.09 -4.19 -1.15
N GLU A 193 -10.84 -3.14 -1.95
CA GLU A 193 -11.13 -3.11 -3.37
C GLU A 193 -10.28 -4.14 -4.14
N GLY A 194 -8.96 -4.12 -3.95
CA GLY A 194 -8.04 -5.03 -4.63
C GLY A 194 -8.26 -6.50 -4.26
N LEU A 195 -8.60 -6.79 -3.00
CA LEU A 195 -8.83 -8.17 -2.54
C LEU A 195 -10.01 -8.87 -3.23
N LYS A 196 -10.97 -8.12 -3.81
CA LYS A 196 -12.11 -8.70 -4.57
C LYS A 196 -11.67 -9.57 -5.75
N TYR A 197 -10.43 -9.37 -6.24
CA TYR A 197 -9.88 -10.06 -7.40
C TYR A 197 -9.04 -11.30 -7.04
N PHE A 198 -8.96 -11.64 -5.76
CA PHE A 198 -8.26 -12.83 -5.27
C PHE A 198 -9.23 -13.85 -4.68
N LYS A 199 -8.76 -15.09 -4.56
CA LYS A 199 -9.47 -16.17 -3.87
C LYS A 199 -8.74 -16.56 -2.59
N GLY A 200 -9.49 -16.74 -1.52
CA GLY A 200 -8.96 -17.31 -0.28
C GLY A 200 -8.97 -18.83 -0.31
N TYR A 201 -8.07 -19.45 0.45
CA TYR A 201 -8.22 -20.86 0.81
C TYR A 201 -9.34 -21.01 1.84
N ALA A 202 -10.07 -22.12 1.81
CA ALA A 202 -11.06 -22.44 2.84
C ALA A 202 -10.41 -22.77 4.19
N ASP A 203 -9.26 -23.47 4.18
CA ASP A 203 -8.71 -24.14 5.36
C ASP A 203 -7.20 -24.45 5.32
N LYS A 204 -6.38 -23.67 4.60
CA LYS A 204 -4.90 -23.84 4.63
C LYS A 204 -4.39 -23.66 6.06
N ALA A 205 -3.51 -24.55 6.52
CA ALA A 205 -3.05 -24.55 7.91
C ALA A 205 -2.06 -23.42 8.15
N ASP A 206 -2.12 -22.79 9.33
CA ASP A 206 -1.29 -21.62 9.67
C ASP A 206 0.22 -21.92 9.63
N GLY A 207 0.61 -23.18 9.81
CA GLY A 207 2.01 -23.64 9.74
C GLY A 207 2.47 -24.08 8.35
N ASP A 208 1.60 -24.09 7.34
CA ASP A 208 1.98 -24.45 5.97
C ASP A 208 2.91 -23.39 5.39
N ALA A 209 3.85 -23.83 4.54
CA ALA A 209 4.68 -22.90 3.79
C ALA A 209 3.83 -22.01 2.89
N TYR A 210 4.21 -20.74 2.81
CA TYR A 210 3.52 -19.77 1.98
C TYR A 210 3.96 -19.88 0.52
N ASN A 211 3.05 -19.51 -0.37
CA ASN A 211 3.26 -19.27 -1.79
C ASN A 211 2.40 -18.07 -2.17
N LEU A 212 2.98 -16.86 -2.16
CA LEU A 212 2.22 -15.62 -2.22
C LEU A 212 1.39 -15.54 -3.52
N GLN A 213 0.11 -15.21 -3.34
CA GLN A 213 -0.94 -15.19 -4.37
C GLN A 213 -0.82 -14.01 -5.31
N GLY A 214 -0.14 -12.94 -4.88
CA GLY A 214 0.07 -11.77 -5.70
C GLY A 214 0.34 -10.51 -4.91
N ILE A 215 0.04 -9.38 -5.55
CA ILE A 215 0.33 -8.04 -5.06
C ILE A 215 -0.89 -7.15 -5.23
N ILE A 216 -1.15 -6.28 -4.25
CA ILE A 216 -2.01 -5.11 -4.37
C ILE A 216 -1.18 -3.87 -4.04
N ILE A 217 -1.15 -2.90 -4.96
CA ILE A 217 -0.51 -1.61 -4.80
C ILE A 217 -1.61 -0.55 -4.70
N VAL A 218 -1.64 0.18 -3.59
CA VAL A 218 -2.66 1.18 -3.27
C VAL A 218 -2.01 2.57 -3.28
N PRO A 219 -2.39 3.47 -4.21
CA PRO A 219 -1.92 4.85 -4.17
C PRO A 219 -2.50 5.58 -2.95
N SER A 220 -1.87 6.66 -2.51
CA SER A 220 -2.25 7.33 -1.25
C SER A 220 -3.72 7.80 -1.24
N ARG A 221 -4.23 8.24 -2.40
CA ARG A 221 -5.64 8.64 -2.60
C ARG A 221 -6.67 7.54 -2.36
N ALA A 222 -6.27 6.27 -2.49
CA ALA A 222 -7.12 5.11 -2.22
C ALA A 222 -6.78 4.44 -0.86
N ALA A 223 -5.91 5.09 -0.07
CA ALA A 223 -5.60 4.76 1.31
C ALA A 223 -6.03 5.92 2.22
N PHE A 224 -5.10 6.53 2.96
CA PHE A 224 -5.43 7.59 3.91
C PHE A 224 -5.40 9.00 3.32
N ALA A 225 -4.85 9.20 2.12
CA ALA A 225 -4.67 10.52 1.51
C ALA A 225 -4.11 11.55 2.53
N ARG A 226 -4.77 12.70 2.70
CA ARG A 226 -4.48 13.70 3.74
C ARG A 226 -5.36 13.56 4.99
N ASN A 227 -6.14 12.49 5.10
CA ASN A 227 -7.11 12.31 6.16
C ASN A 227 -6.43 11.89 7.47
N THR A 228 -7.06 12.20 8.59
CA THR A 228 -6.62 11.65 9.88
C THR A 228 -6.83 10.14 9.89
N HIS A 229 -5.86 9.39 10.37
CA HIS A 229 -5.91 7.93 10.43
C HIS A 229 -5.33 7.40 11.75
N TYR A 230 -5.55 6.12 12.01
CA TYR A 230 -5.01 5.41 13.15
C TYR A 230 -3.49 5.31 13.04
N ASN A 231 -2.79 5.60 14.13
CA ASN A 231 -1.33 5.56 14.14
C ASN A 231 -0.83 4.12 14.29
N TYR A 232 -0.55 3.46 13.16
CA TYR A 232 -0.06 2.08 13.11
C TYR A 232 1.43 1.94 13.44
N THR A 233 2.25 2.96 13.15
CA THR A 233 3.72 2.82 13.07
C THR A 233 4.46 3.78 13.99
N GLY A 234 3.74 4.62 14.75
CA GLY A 234 4.30 5.75 15.48
C GLY A 234 4.39 7.04 14.66
N TYR A 235 4.20 6.96 13.33
CA TYR A 235 4.29 8.09 12.40
C TYR A 235 3.01 8.26 11.58
N SER A 236 2.81 9.46 11.03
CA SER A 236 1.74 9.71 10.06
C SER A 236 1.99 8.89 8.78
N LEU A 237 0.95 8.24 8.29
CA LEU A 237 0.88 7.50 7.04
C LEU A 237 0.06 8.25 5.99
N GLN A 238 -0.26 9.51 6.23
CA GLN A 238 -0.81 10.40 5.20
C GLN A 238 0.14 10.45 4.00
N ASN A 239 -0.42 10.60 2.81
CA ASN A 239 0.29 10.67 1.53
C ASN A 239 1.12 9.43 1.17
N ASN A 240 1.06 8.35 1.96
CA ASN A 240 1.81 7.13 1.66
C ASN A 240 1.02 6.22 0.73
N CYS A 241 1.73 5.63 -0.23
CA CYS A 241 1.28 4.47 -0.98
C CYS A 241 1.56 3.20 -0.20
N PHE A 242 0.84 2.13 -0.49
CA PHE A 242 0.98 0.84 0.19
C PHE A 242 1.19 -0.27 -0.84
N VAL A 243 2.06 -1.22 -0.51
CA VAL A 243 2.27 -2.44 -1.29
C VAL A 243 2.01 -3.63 -0.38
N PHE A 244 1.00 -4.42 -0.73
CA PHE A 244 0.62 -5.65 -0.05
C PHE A 244 1.01 -6.84 -0.90
N ASN A 245 1.82 -7.74 -0.35
CA ASN A 245 2.22 -9.00 -0.97
C ASN A 245 1.85 -10.14 -0.01
N PHE A 246 0.95 -11.03 -0.43
CA PHE A 246 0.18 -11.84 0.53
C PHE A 246 -0.29 -13.19 -0.02
N GLU A 247 -0.75 -14.04 0.89
CA GLU A 247 -1.54 -15.24 0.67
C GLU A 247 -2.64 -15.36 1.74
N ILE A 248 -3.87 -15.64 1.32
CA ILE A 248 -5.04 -15.75 2.21
C ILE A 248 -5.24 -17.22 2.61
N TYR A 249 -4.66 -17.62 3.73
CA TYR A 249 -4.70 -19.00 4.24
C TYR A 249 -6.11 -19.47 4.61
N LYS A 250 -6.96 -18.55 5.08
CA LYS A 250 -8.32 -18.90 5.47
C LYS A 250 -9.29 -17.78 5.17
N ALA A 251 -10.42 -18.11 4.57
CA ALA A 251 -11.54 -17.20 4.33
C ALA A 251 -12.84 -17.85 4.78
N ASN A 252 -13.57 -17.20 5.69
CA ASN A 252 -14.85 -17.69 6.22
C ASN A 252 -15.83 -16.52 6.38
N ILE A 253 -17.11 -16.82 6.59
CA ILE A 253 -18.07 -15.80 7.03
C ILE A 253 -17.57 -15.22 8.36
N ARG A 254 -17.53 -13.89 8.45
CA ARG A 254 -17.10 -13.19 9.67
C ARG A 254 -18.06 -13.50 10.83
N PRO A 255 -17.54 -13.86 12.02
CA PRO A 255 -18.36 -14.07 13.22
C PRO A 255 -19.21 -12.84 13.55
N GLU A 256 -20.42 -13.04 14.09
CA GLU A 256 -21.33 -11.94 14.41
C GLU A 256 -20.74 -10.99 15.46
N ASP A 257 -20.03 -11.51 16.45
CA ASP A 257 -19.37 -10.71 17.51
C ASP A 257 -18.24 -9.83 16.97
N ASP A 258 -17.74 -10.11 15.76
CA ASP A 258 -16.69 -9.33 15.09
C ASP A 258 -17.28 -8.25 14.15
N LYS A 259 -18.57 -8.29 13.82
CA LYS A 259 -19.21 -7.38 12.86
C LYS A 259 -19.46 -5.98 13.39
#